data_AF-A0A382ZIM6-F1
#
_entry.id   AF-A0A382ZIM6-F1
#
_cell.length_a   1.000
_cell.length_b   1.000
_cell.length_c   1.000
_cell.angle_alpha   90.00
_cell.angle_beta   90.00
_cell.angle_gamma   90.00
#
_symmetry.space_group_name_H-M   'P 1'
#
loop_
_entity.id
_entity.type
_entity.pdbx_description
1 polymer ?
#
loop_
_entity_poly.entity_id
_entity_poly.type
_entity_poly.pdbx_seq_one_letter_code
_entity_poly.pdbx_strand_id
1 'polypeptide(L)'
;MTPLLFAALGEVITEKSGILNIGIEGVMLIGAFTTAFVGINTGNPFWALVCGGAIGIISGMILSFLYVNRGTDQIVTGLMFNIFAFGLTGTLHSLYLGGQVGPVLSA
;
A
#
# COMPACT_ATOMS: atom_id res chain seq x y z
N MET A 1 -1.64 11.06 10.93
CA MET A 1 -1.40 10.20 12.10
C MET A 1 -2.46 9.12 12.27
N THR A 2 -3.74 9.41 12.03
CA THR A 2 -4.81 8.40 12.10
C THR A 2 -4.57 7.13 11.28
N PRO A 3 -4.05 7.15 10.02
CA PRO A 3 -3.84 5.90 9.28
C PRO A 3 -2.68 5.05 9.81
N LEU A 4 -1.59 5.67 10.29
CA LEU A 4 -0.48 4.94 10.90
C LEU A 4 -0.90 4.26 12.20
N LEU A 5 -1.79 4.86 12.99
CA LEU A 5 -2.29 4.22 14.21
C LEU A 5 -3.06 2.92 13.89
N PHE A 6 -3.89 2.93 12.85
CA PHE A 6 -4.58 1.72 12.38
C PHE A 6 -3.59 0.66 11.86
N ALA A 7 -2.56 1.08 11.12
CA ALA A 7 -1.51 0.17 10.66
C ALA A 7 -0.76 -0.46 11.84
N ALA A 8 -0.33 0.34 12.82
CA ALA A 8 0.36 -0.12 14.01
C ALA A 8 -0.49 -1.09 14.84
N LEU A 9 -1.80 -0.84 14.98
CA LEU A 9 -2.71 -1.78 15.64
C LEU A 9 -2.76 -3.13 14.91
N GLY A 10 -2.80 -3.13 13.58
CA GLY A 10 -2.72 -4.35 12.78
C GLY A 10 -1.37 -5.07 12.91
N GLU A 11 -0.28 -4.31 12.97
CA GLU A 11 1.06 -4.83 13.16
C GLU A 11 1.21 -5.50 14.53
N VAL A 12 0.74 -4.88 15.61
CA VAL A 12 0.74 -5.48 16.96
C VAL A 12 0.02 -6.83 16.98
N ILE A 13 -1.12 -6.95 16.28
CA ILE A 13 -1.83 -8.23 16.16
C ILE A 13 -0.98 -9.27 15.41
N THR A 14 -0.26 -8.86 14.38
CA THR A 14 0.60 -9.73 13.57
C THR A 14 1.83 -10.17 14.38
N GLU A 15 2.48 -9.26 15.11
CA GLU A 15 3.61 -9.56 15.98
C GLU A 15 3.24 -10.54 17.10
N LYS A 16 2.02 -10.45 17.63
CA LYS A 16 1.50 -11.44 18.60
C LYS A 16 1.44 -12.86 18.05
N SER A 17 1.36 -13.03 16.73
CA SER A 17 1.43 -14.34 16.06
C SER A 17 2.87 -14.82 15.79
N GLY A 18 3.88 -14.02 16.16
CA GLY A 18 5.29 -14.32 15.94
C GLY A 18 5.80 -13.92 14.55
N ILE A 19 5.07 -13.07 13.83
CA ILE A 19 5.45 -12.59 12.50
C ILE A 19 5.59 -11.08 12.53
N LEU A 20 6.76 -10.59 12.18
CA LEU A 20 7.05 -9.16 12.06
C LEU A 20 6.71 -8.69 10.64
N ASN A 21 5.84 -7.69 10.51
CA ASN A 21 5.37 -7.21 9.20
C ASN A 21 6.04 -5.91 8.75
N ILE A 22 7.35 -5.96 8.49
CA ILE A 22 8.13 -4.79 8.03
C ILE A 22 7.62 -4.24 6.69
N GLY A 23 7.00 -5.07 5.85
CA GLY A 23 6.49 -4.68 4.52
C GLY A 23 5.22 -3.82 4.53
N ILE A 24 4.69 -3.45 5.70
CA ILE A 24 3.39 -2.75 5.82
C ILE A 24 3.41 -1.35 5.19
N GLU A 25 4.54 -0.65 5.23
CA GLU A 25 4.68 0.67 4.60
C GLU A 25 4.47 0.60 3.09
N GLY A 26 5.02 -0.43 2.44
CA GLY A 26 4.86 -0.69 1.02
C GLY A 26 3.41 -1.05 0.67
N VAL A 27 2.74 -1.85 1.51
CA VAL A 27 1.31 -2.15 1.35
C VAL A 27 0.48 -0.85 1.43
N MET A 28 0.79 0.03 2.39
CA MET A 28 0.14 1.34 2.51
C MET A 28 0.39 2.21 1.27
N LEU A 29 1.61 2.25 0.75
CA LEU A 29 1.95 3.05 -0.45
C LEU A 29 1.18 2.57 -1.68
N ILE A 30 1.16 1.28 -1.96
CA ILE A 30 0.46 0.71 -3.13
C ILE A 30 -1.05 0.93 -2.99
N GLY A 31 -1.61 0.74 -1.79
CA GLY A 31 -3.02 1.02 -1.51
C GLY A 31 -3.39 2.50 -1.68
N ALA A 32 -2.54 3.41 -1.20
CA ALA A 32 -2.74 4.86 -1.35
C ALA A 32 -2.70 5.30 -2.81
N PHE A 33 -1.72 4.82 -3.58
CA PHE A 33 -1.64 5.08 -5.02
C PHE A 33 -2.89 4.58 -5.75
N THR A 34 -3.31 3.34 -5.47
CA THR A 34 -4.49 2.73 -6.10
C THR A 34 -5.77 3.53 -5.79
N THR A 35 -5.92 3.94 -4.53
CA THR A 35 -7.06 4.78 -4.10
C THR A 35 -7.06 6.11 -4.85
N ALA A 36 -5.92 6.79 -4.94
CA ALA A 36 -5.80 8.05 -5.67
C ALA A 36 -6.11 7.86 -7.16
N PHE A 37 -5.51 6.86 -7.80
CA PHE A 37 -5.72 6.56 -9.21
C PHE A 37 -7.19 6.27 -9.52
N VAL A 38 -7.84 5.38 -8.77
CA VAL A 38 -9.25 5.03 -8.99
C VAL A 38 -10.16 6.22 -8.68
N GLY A 39 -9.88 6.97 -7.61
CA GLY A 39 -10.65 8.14 -7.21
C GLY A 39 -10.65 9.23 -8.28
N ILE A 40 -9.48 9.51 -8.88
CA ILE A 40 -9.35 10.51 -9.94
C ILE A 40 -10.07 10.07 -11.22
N ASN A 41 -9.92 8.80 -11.63
CA ASN A 41 -10.52 8.31 -12.87
C ASN A 41 -12.04 8.09 -12.77
N THR A 42 -12.54 7.70 -11.60
CA THR A 42 -13.97 7.33 -11.43
C THR A 42 -14.79 8.48 -10.84
N GLY A 43 -14.16 9.40 -10.11
CA GLY A 43 -14.85 10.44 -9.33
C GLY A 43 -15.65 9.92 -8.13
N ASN A 44 -15.69 8.59 -7.91
CA ASN A 44 -16.47 7.94 -6.86
C ASN A 44 -15.56 7.52 -5.69
N PRO A 45 -15.69 8.14 -4.51
CA PRO A 45 -14.83 7.85 -3.37
C PRO A 45 -15.05 6.45 -2.78
N PHE A 46 -16.25 5.88 -2.93
CA PHE A 46 -16.54 4.53 -2.44
C PHE A 46 -15.78 3.47 -3.24
N TRP A 47 -15.80 3.59 -4.57
CA TRP A 47 -15.03 2.70 -5.45
C TRP A 47 -13.52 2.83 -5.23
N ALA A 48 -13.02 4.04 -5.00
CA ALA A 48 -11.62 4.27 -4.66
C ALA A 48 -11.21 3.52 -3.39
N LEU A 49 -12.03 3.59 -2.34
CA LEU A 49 -11.79 2.91 -1.07
C LEU A 49 -11.82 1.38 -1.21
N VAL A 50 -12.81 0.84 -1.92
CA VAL A 50 -12.93 -0.61 -2.15
C VAL A 50 -11.73 -1.14 -2.93
N CYS A 51 -11.35 -0.48 -4.02
CA CYS A 51 -10.20 -0.90 -4.82
C CYS A 51 -8.89 -0.77 -4.04
N GLY A 52 -8.65 0.35 -3.36
CA GLY A 52 -7.46 0.55 -2.53
C GLY A 52 -7.34 -0.52 -1.43
N GLY A 53 -8.44 -0.80 -0.73
CA GLY A 53 -8.50 -1.84 0.29
C GLY A 53 -8.25 -3.24 -0.28
N ALA A 54 -8.86 -3.58 -1.42
CA ALA A 54 -8.66 -4.86 -2.08
C ALA A 54 -7.19 -5.08 -2.47
N ILE A 55 -6.53 -4.05 -3.00
CA ILE A 55 -5.10 -4.12 -3.35
C ILE A 55 -4.25 -4.29 -2.08
N GLY A 56 -4.58 -3.60 -0.99
CA GLY A 56 -3.91 -3.78 0.30
C GLY A 56 -4.01 -5.22 0.82
N ILE A 57 -5.20 -5.84 0.72
CA ILE A 57 -5.41 -7.25 1.09
C ILE A 57 -4.55 -8.17 0.23
N ILE A 58 -4.53 -7.96 -1.10
CA ILE A 58 -3.74 -8.78 -2.03
C ILE A 58 -2.25 -8.68 -1.70
N SER A 59 -1.73 -7.47 -1.49
CA SER A 59 -0.32 -7.28 -1.12
C SER A 59 0.02 -7.91 0.23
N GLY A 60 -0.86 -7.78 1.22
CA GLY A 60 -0.72 -8.45 2.52
C GLY A 60 -0.73 -9.98 2.42
N MET A 61 -1.58 -10.55 1.56
CA MET A 61 -1.61 -11.99 1.29
C MET A 61 -0.31 -12.49 0.65
N ILE A 62 0.28 -11.72 -0.27
CA ILE A 62 1.59 -12.05 -0.87
C ILE A 62 2.68 -12.09 0.20
N LEU A 63 2.76 -11.08 1.06
CA LEU A 63 3.72 -11.04 2.16
C LEU A 63 3.50 -12.19 3.15
N SER A 64 2.25 -12.43 3.55
CA SER A 64 1.89 -13.54 4.43
C SER A 64 2.31 -14.89 3.86
N PHE A 65 2.10 -15.12 2.56
CA PHE A 65 2.56 -16.33 1.89
C PHE A 65 4.08 -16.50 1.94
N LEU A 66 4.84 -15.42 1.74
CA LEU A 66 6.30 -15.46 1.81
C LEU A 66 6.79 -15.72 3.26
N TYR A 67 6.22 -15.02 4.23
CA TYR A 67 6.62 -15.15 5.63
C TYR A 67 6.22 -16.49 6.25
N VAL A 68 4.98 -16.93 6.01
CA VAL A 68 4.40 -18.12 6.65
C VAL A 68 4.72 -19.39 5.86
N ASN A 69 4.36 -19.42 4.58
CA ASN A 69 4.44 -20.65 3.78
C ASN A 69 5.86 -20.90 3.25
N ARG A 70 6.62 -19.84 2.95
CA ARG A 70 8.00 -19.97 2.44
C ARG A 70 9.07 -19.77 3.50
N GLY A 71 8.72 -19.29 4.69
CA GLY A 71 9.67 -19.12 5.80
C GLY A 71 10.81 -18.17 5.47
N THR A 72 10.57 -17.16 4.64
CA THR A 72 11.60 -16.17 4.26
C THR A 72 11.96 -15.29 5.44
N ASP A 73 13.17 -14.72 5.44
CA ASP A 73 13.52 -13.67 6.39
C ASP A 73 12.58 -12.47 6.24
N GLN A 74 11.85 -12.18 7.31
CA GLN A 74 10.78 -11.18 7.34
C GLN A 74 11.33 -9.76 7.21
N ILE A 75 12.52 -9.50 7.75
CA ILE A 75 13.17 -8.18 7.70
C ILE A 75 13.63 -7.90 6.28
N VAL A 76 14.37 -8.84 5.67
CA VAL A 76 14.89 -8.68 4.31
C VAL A 76 13.75 -8.62 3.30
N THR A 77 12.79 -9.53 3.39
CA THR A 77 11.67 -9.60 2.44
C THR A 77 10.76 -8.38 2.58
N GLY A 78 10.48 -7.92 3.81
CA GLY A 78 9.69 -6.71 4.05
C GLY A 78 10.36 -5.45 3.53
N LEU A 79 11.66 -5.27 3.77
CA LEU A 79 12.43 -4.14 3.24
C LEU A 79 12.45 -4.13 1.71
N MET A 80 12.70 -5.29 1.08
CA MET A 80 12.67 -5.41 -0.38
C MET A 80 11.30 -5.07 -0.94
N PHE A 81 10.23 -5.50 -0.28
CA PHE A 81 8.86 -5.15 -0.67
C PHE A 81 8.60 -3.65 -0.54
N ASN A 82 9.04 -3.00 0.54
CA ASN A 82 8.90 -1.55 0.70
C ASN A 82 9.65 -0.77 -0.38
N ILE A 83 10.89 -1.15 -0.69
CA ILE A 83 11.69 -0.52 -1.75
C ILE A 83 11.01 -0.71 -3.12
N PHE A 84 10.52 -1.92 -3.38
CA PHE A 84 9.77 -2.23 -4.60
C PHE A 84 8.51 -1.37 -4.69
N ALA A 85 7.70 -1.31 -3.63
CA ALA A 85 6.50 -0.49 -3.57
C ALA A 85 6.79 0.99 -3.78
N PHE A 86 7.84 1.52 -3.15
CA PHE A 86 8.28 2.90 -3.31
C PHE A 86 8.65 3.22 -4.78
N GLY A 87 9.48 2.38 -5.41
CA GLY A 87 9.85 2.55 -6.81
C GLY A 87 8.67 2.40 -7.78
N LEU A 88 7.82 1.39 -7.56
CA LEU A 88 6.64 1.12 -8.38
C LEU A 88 5.64 2.28 -8.29
N THR A 89 5.27 2.69 -7.09
CA THR A 89 4.32 3.79 -6.90
C THR A 89 4.89 5.13 -7.36
N GLY A 90 6.18 5.41 -7.17
CA GLY A 90 6.82 6.63 -7.66
C GLY A 90 6.82 6.72 -9.20
N THR A 91 7.16 5.63 -9.88
CA THR A 91 7.13 5.57 -11.36
C THR A 91 5.71 5.65 -11.91
N LEU A 92 4.76 4.89 -11.35
CA LEU A 92 3.36 4.94 -11.76
C LEU A 92 2.72 6.29 -11.47
N HIS A 93 3.01 6.90 -10.32
CA HIS A 93 2.57 8.25 -9.99
C HIS A 93 3.06 9.25 -11.04
N SER A 94 4.34 9.18 -11.41
CA SER A 94 4.90 10.09 -12.42
C SER A 94 4.26 9.89 -13.80
N LEU A 95 3.96 8.64 -14.17
CA LEU A 95 3.37 8.30 -15.46
C LEU A 95 1.89 8.69 -15.59
N TYR A 96 1.09 8.40 -14.55
CA TYR A 96 -0.37 8.53 -14.62
C TYR A 96 -0.91 9.79 -13.93
N LEU A 97 -0.27 10.23 -12.83
CA LEU A 97 -0.72 11.37 -12.03
C LEU A 97 0.18 12.61 -12.21
N GLY A 98 1.43 12.44 -12.64
CA GLY A 98 2.40 13.53 -12.84
C GLY A 98 1.99 14.53 -13.94
N GLY A 99 1.13 14.12 -14.87
CA GLY A 99 0.54 15.01 -15.89
C GLY A 99 -0.81 15.64 -15.50
N GLN A 100 -1.42 15.23 -14.39
CA GLN A 100 -2.76 15.70 -13.98
C GLN A 100 -2.73 16.82 -12.92
N VAL A 101 -1.53 17.30 -12.55
CA VAL A 101 -1.36 18.50 -11.73
C VAL A 101 -1.30 19.74 -12.64
N GLY A 102 -2.42 20.02 -13.31
CA GLY A 102 -2.69 21.24 -14.09
C GLY A 102 -4.14 21.68 -13.85
N PRO A 103 -4.39 23.00 -13.81
CA PRO A 103 -4.83 23.75 -12.64
C PRO A 103 -6.25 23.42 -12.19
N VAL A 104 -6.41 23.01 -10.92
CA VAL A 104 -7.71 22.99 -10.21
C VAL A 104 -7.84 24.17 -9.24
N LEU A 105 -7.01 25.21 -9.41
CA LEU A 105 -7.09 26.52 -8.74
C LEU A 105 -7.41 27.64 -9.74
N SER A 106 -8.43 27.42 -10.58
CA SER A 106 -9.07 28.49 -11.35
C SER A 106 -10.56 28.18 -11.53
N ALA A 107 -11.31 28.20 -10.43
CA ALA A 107 -12.74 28.46 -10.37
C ALA A 107 -13.07 29.02 -8.99
#